data_AF-A0A5C7ZQK5-F1
#
_entry.id   AF-A0A5C7ZQK5-F1
#
_cell.length_a   1.000
_cell.length_b   1.000
_cell.length_c   1.000
_cell.angle_alpha   90.00
_cell.angle_beta   90.00
_cell.angle_gamma   90.00
#
_symmetry.space_group_name_H-M   'P 1'
#
loop_
_entity.id
_entity.type
_entity.pdbx_description
1 polymer ?
#
loop_
_entity_poly.entity_id
_entity_poly.type
_entity_poly.pdbx_seq_one_letter_code
_entity_poly.pdbx_strand_id
1 'polypeptide(L)' 'MDTRKSLALVLCTAAIITSGGLFKVLHWPGANLQLLVGGVVHVFALCLLAHRVWHGGALR' A
#
# COMPACT_ATOMS: atom_id res chain seq x y z
N MET A 1 9.55 11.96 -5.89
CA MET A 1 9.49 11.20 -4.63
C MET A 1 10.64 10.21 -4.64
N ASP A 2 11.47 10.26 -3.61
CA ASP A 2 12.61 9.35 -3.46
C ASP A 2 12.12 7.91 -3.22
N THR A 3 12.96 6.90 -3.50
CA THR A 3 12.63 5.49 -3.28
C THR A 3 12.19 5.22 -1.85
N ARG A 4 12.81 5.89 -0.87
CA ARG A 4 12.45 5.84 0.55
C ARG A 4 10.99 6.25 0.81
N LYS A 5 10.52 7.29 0.12
CA LYS A 5 9.14 7.79 0.24
C LYS A 5 8.16 6.80 -0.40
N SER A 6 8.54 6.18 -1.51
CA SER A 6 7.73 5.15 -2.17
C SER A 6 7.63 3.89 -1.30
N LEU A 7 8.73 3.47 -0.66
CA LEU A 7 8.73 2.37 0.31
C LEU A 7 7.86 2.68 1.53
N ALA A 8 7.97 3.89 2.08
CA ALA A 8 7.11 4.32 3.19
C ALA A 8 5.62 4.24 2.83
N LEU A 9 5.23 4.66 1.61
CA LEU A 9 3.85 4.52 1.14
C LEU A 9 3.39 3.06 1.07
N VAL A 10 4.23 2.15 0.60
CA VAL A 10 3.91 0.71 0.56
C VAL A 10 3.69 0.17 1.97
N LEU A 11 4.55 0.53 2.93
CA LEU A 11 4.41 0.10 4.33
C LEU A 11 3.14 0.67 4.99
N CYS A 12 2.85 1.95 4.80
CA CYS A 12 1.62 2.56 5.33
C CYS A 12 0.36 1.89 4.76
N THR A 13 0.31 1.68 3.45
CA THR A 13 -0.85 1.04 2.80
C THR A 13 -1.00 -0.42 3.20
N ALA A 14 0.10 -1.15 3.41
CA ALA A 14 0.06 -2.50 3.97
C ALA A 14 -0.58 -2.52 5.37
N ALA A 15 -0.21 -1.59 6.25
CA ALA A 15 -0.82 -1.47 7.58
C ALA A 15 -2.33 -1.16 7.51
N ILE A 16 -2.76 -0.31 6.56
CA ILE A 16 -4.18 0.00 6.33
C ILE A 16 -4.96 -1.23 5.87
N ILE A 17 -4.39 -2.06 4.99
CA ILE A 17 -5.04 -3.30 4.53
C ILE A 17 -5.11 -4.32 5.67
N THR A 18 -4.02 -4.51 6.41
CA THR A 18 -3.99 -5.44 7.55
C THR A 18 -5.02 -5.07 8.61
N SER A 19 -5.11 -3.78 8.97
CA SER A 19 -6.15 -3.30 9.89
C SER A 19 -7.55 -3.41 9.29
N GLY A 20 -7.72 -3.21 7.98
CA GLY A 20 -8.99 -3.44 7.28
C GLY A 20 -9.44 -4.92 7.34
N GLY A 21 -8.48 -5.85 7.25
CA GLY A 21 -8.72 -7.29 7.42
C GLY A 21 -9.15 -7.62 8.84
N LEU A 22 -8.50 -7.02 9.84
CA LEU A 22 -8.93 -7.13 11.24
C LEU A 22 -10.36 -6.61 11.43
N PHE A 23 -10.68 -5.43 10.90
CA PHE A 23 -12.03 -4.86 10.96
C PHE A 23 -13.06 -5.72 10.23
N LYS A 24 -12.67 -6.41 9.15
CA LYS A 24 -13.53 -7.35 8.44
C LYS A 24 -13.87 -8.56 9.31
N VAL A 25 -12.90 -9.12 10.05
CA VAL A 25 -13.14 -10.20 11.02
C VAL A 25 -14.04 -9.72 12.16
N LEU A 26 -13.80 -8.51 12.66
CA LEU A 26 -14.61 -7.89 13.72
C LEU A 26 -15.99 -7.41 13.24
N HIS A 27 -16.32 -7.52 11.95
CA HIS A 27 -17.57 -7.03 11.34
C HIS A 27 -17.82 -5.52 11.49
N TRP A 28 -16.75 -4.75 11.65
CA TRP A 28 -16.87 -3.29 11.80
C TRP A 28 -17.38 -2.65 10.51
N PRO A 29 -18.27 -1.64 10.62
CA PRO A 29 -18.79 -0.95 9.46
C PRO A 29 -17.66 -0.27 8.68
N GLY A 30 -17.74 -0.32 7.35
CA GLY A 30 -16.73 0.28 6.48
C GLY A 30 -15.48 -0.58 6.21
N ALA A 31 -15.33 -1.76 6.82
CA ALA A 31 -14.18 -2.65 6.58
C ALA A 31 -13.98 -2.98 5.09
N ASN A 32 -15.07 -3.26 4.36
CA ASN A 32 -15.02 -3.49 2.91
C ASN A 32 -14.51 -2.27 2.13
N LEU A 33 -14.93 -1.07 2.53
CA LEU A 33 -14.53 0.17 1.86
C LEU A 33 -13.06 0.46 2.14
N GLN A 34 -12.61 0.27 3.39
CA GLN A 34 -11.20 0.39 3.77
C GLN A 34 -10.33 -0.60 3.00
N LEU A 35 -10.76 -1.86 2.86
CA LEU A 35 -10.04 -2.88 2.09
C LEU A 35 -9.99 -2.54 0.60
N LEU A 36 -11.09 -2.05 0.02
CA LEU A 36 -11.14 -1.63 -1.39
C LEU A 36 -10.20 -0.45 -1.65
N VAL A 37 -10.36 0.64 -0.90
CA VAL A 37 -9.55 1.85 -1.09
C VAL A 37 -8.08 1.56 -0.75
N GLY A 38 -7.81 0.90 0.37
CA GLY A 38 -6.47 0.50 0.78
C GLY A 38 -5.80 -0.39 -0.26
N GLY A 39 -6.54 -1.37 -0.81
CA GLY A 39 -6.08 -2.26 -1.88
C GLY A 39 -5.70 -1.51 -3.16
N VAL A 40 -6.56 -0.63 -3.64
CA VAL A 40 -6.30 0.18 -4.85
C VAL A 40 -5.05 1.05 -4.66
N VAL A 41 -4.94 1.73 -3.52
CA VAL A 41 -3.78 2.60 -3.24
C VAL A 41 -2.51 1.78 -3.04
N HIS A 42 -2.59 0.58 -2.46
CA HIS A 42 -1.44 -0.31 -2.30
C HIS A 42 -0.90 -0.82 -3.63
N VAL A 43 -1.77 -1.26 -4.55
CA VAL A 43 -1.36 -1.65 -5.91
C VAL A 43 -0.70 -0.46 -6.62
N PHE A 44 -1.30 0.72 -6.54
CA PHE A 44 -0.70 1.92 -7.12
C PHE A 44 0.68 2.24 -6.51
N ALA A 45 0.84 2.14 -5.19
CA ALA A 45 2.12 2.35 -4.52
C ALA A 45 3.19 1.33 -4.94
N LEU A 46 2.81 0.07 -5.13
CA LEU A 46 3.71 -0.98 -5.65
C LEU A 46 4.11 -0.71 -7.11
N CYS A 47 3.16 -0.31 -7.97
CA CYS A 47 3.46 0.09 -9.34
C CYS A 47 4.41 1.30 -9.39
N LEU A 48 4.18 2.31 -8.54
CA LEU A 48 5.08 3.45 -8.41
C LEU A 48 6.47 3.03 -7.94
N LEU A 49 6.57 2.17 -6.93
CA LEU A 49 7.86 1.65 -6.46
C LEU A 49 8.57 0.88 -7.58
N ALA A 50 7.87 -0.01 -8.28
CA ALA A 50 8.44 -0.78 -9.38
C ALA A 50 8.97 0.13 -10.50
N HIS A 51 8.17 1.13 -10.91
CA HIS A 51 8.60 2.14 -11.88
C HIS A 51 9.84 2.90 -11.39
N ARG A 52 9.89 3.27 -10.10
CA ARG A 52 11.05 3.97 -9.52
C ARG A 52 12.29 3.09 -9.46
N VAL A 53 12.16 1.82 -9.12
CA VAL A 53 13.28 0.86 -9.10
C VAL A 53 13.83 0.66 -10.51
N TRP A 54 12.95 0.50 -11.49
CA TRP A 54 13.31 0.35 -12.90
C TRP A 54 14.12 1.54 -13.43
N HIS A 55 13.67 2.77 -13.14
CA HIS A 55 14.34 3.99 -13.63
C HIS A 55 15.49 4.48 -12.74
N GLY A 56 15.48 4.15 -11.46
CA GLY A 56 16.40 4.70 -10.47
C GLY A 56 17.68 3.90 -10.24
N GLY A 57 17.80 2.70 -10.84
CA GLY A 57 19.01 1.87 -10.70
C GLY A 57 19.38 1.50 -9.26
N ALA A 58 18.44 1.58 -8.31
CA ALA A 58 18.69 1.51 -6.86
C ALA A 58 19.15 0.12 -6.34
N LEU A 59 19.50 -0.80 -7.24
CA LEU A 59 20.10 -2.11 -6.94
C LEU A 59 21.52 -2.25 -7.54
N ARG A 60 22.15 -1.15 -7.97
CA ARG A 60 23.56 -1.10 -8.37
C ARG A 60 24.38 -0.31 -7.37
#